data_AF-A0A832GPJ9-F1
#
_entry.id   AF-A0A832GPJ9-F1
#
_cell.length_a   1.000
_cell.length_b   1.000
_cell.length_c   1.000
_cell.angle_alpha   90.00
_cell.angle_beta   90.00
_cell.angle_gamma   90.00
#
_symmetry.space_group_name_H-M   'P 1'
#
loop_
_entity.id
_entity.type
_entity.pdbx_description
1 polymer ?
#
loop_
_entity_poly.entity_id
_entity_poly.type
_entity_poly.pdbx_seq_one_letter_code
_entity_poly.pdbx_strand_id
1 'polypeptide(L)'
;MKVLIVCGSNSDLKIAEEAEKILKDNNVECKIEVASAHREPEKVRALALNSDADVFIAIAGLSAALPGFISAYTNKPVIGVPVSAKLCGLDALLSMVQMPSGVPVATVGIDNAKNAAFLALRILKLKEGEFKLLKRGKVKDIYEIGGGKLLFEFSNRVSAFDVSLLDEIPFKGEVLCRFSEFWFKTLNVPNHMIDVIKPNKMIVKKLNLIPIECVVRGYLYGSLYERVSSGQINLNIKTLAEKLPEPYFDPTTKFEEKDRPITKEEILSKRWLSESEYEWIKNKAIEIYKFMAEKADKAGFILADLKLEFGKNEKGEILLADSIGPDEFRLWVKEKYKPGSIQESFDKEPIRRWLIEVGYKKLIDEARKMGKPIPEPPHLPASLIEEVSRRYIIAFEKITGEKFR
;
A
#
# COMPACT_ATOMS: atom_id res chain seq x y z
N MET A 1 21.41 -3.46 -4.22
CA MET A 1 21.75 -4.68 -3.46
C MET A 1 23.14 -5.09 -3.88
N LYS A 2 23.98 -5.42 -2.90
CA LYS A 2 25.40 -5.65 -3.14
C LYS A 2 25.85 -6.97 -2.52
N VAL A 3 26.60 -7.75 -3.27
CA VAL A 3 27.25 -8.98 -2.77
C VAL A 3 28.75 -8.81 -2.87
N LEU A 4 29.46 -9.14 -1.79
CA LEU A 4 30.91 -9.28 -1.83
C LEU A 4 31.28 -10.76 -1.80
N ILE A 5 31.96 -11.21 -2.85
CA ILE A 5 32.57 -12.54 -2.91
C ILE A 5 34.01 -12.42 -2.44
N VAL A 6 34.38 -13.17 -1.40
CA VAL A 6 35.76 -13.22 -0.88
C VAL A 6 36.33 -14.62 -1.10
N CYS A 7 37.41 -14.69 -1.86
CA CYS A 7 38.14 -15.92 -2.17
C CYS A 7 39.35 -16.07 -1.26
N GLY A 8 39.56 -17.26 -0.68
CA GLY A 8 40.72 -17.56 0.15
C GLY A 8 42.04 -17.61 -0.64
N SER A 9 41.97 -17.82 -1.95
CA SER A 9 43.10 -17.89 -2.85
C SER A 9 42.73 -17.50 -4.29
N ASN A 10 43.75 -17.21 -5.12
CA ASN A 10 43.54 -16.91 -6.54
C ASN A 10 42.99 -18.12 -7.32
N SER A 11 43.24 -19.35 -6.88
CA SER A 11 42.70 -20.55 -7.53
C SER A 11 41.18 -20.67 -7.39
N ASP A 12 40.59 -20.03 -6.39
CA ASP A 12 39.14 -20.08 -6.13
C ASP A 12 38.35 -19.14 -7.05
N LEU A 13 39.01 -18.28 -7.83
CA LEU A 13 38.36 -17.29 -8.70
C LEU A 13 37.42 -17.91 -9.73
N LYS A 14 37.77 -19.09 -10.28
CA LYS A 14 36.89 -19.79 -11.23
C LYS A 14 35.56 -20.19 -10.61
N ILE A 15 35.56 -20.53 -9.32
CA ILE A 15 34.36 -20.87 -8.56
C ILE A 15 33.56 -19.58 -8.27
N ALA A 16 34.25 -18.49 -7.95
CA ALA A 16 33.63 -17.17 -7.76
C ALA A 16 32.90 -16.65 -9.01
N GLU A 17 33.49 -16.84 -10.19
CA GLU A 17 32.91 -16.44 -11.48
C GLU A 17 31.54 -17.09 -11.73
N GLU A 18 31.31 -18.33 -11.26
CA GLU A 18 30.01 -18.98 -11.38
C GLU A 18 28.92 -18.28 -10.56
N ALA A 19 29.24 -17.86 -9.34
CA ALA A 19 28.34 -17.07 -8.50
C ALA A 19 28.13 -15.67 -9.08
N GLU A 20 29.21 -15.02 -9.51
CA GLU A 20 29.17 -13.67 -10.06
C GLU A 20 28.26 -13.60 -11.29
N LYS A 21 28.36 -14.59 -12.19
CA LYS A 21 27.49 -14.67 -13.36
C LYS A 21 26.01 -14.68 -12.99
N ILE A 22 25.60 -15.54 -12.05
CA ILE A 22 24.18 -15.62 -11.61
C ILE A 22 23.72 -14.32 -10.94
N LEU A 23 24.58 -13.70 -10.13
CA LEU A 23 24.27 -12.42 -9.49
C LEU A 23 24.09 -11.29 -10.51
N LYS A 24 24.98 -11.21 -11.50
CA LYS A 24 24.89 -10.25 -12.62
C LYS A 24 23.65 -10.48 -13.47
N ASP A 25 23.33 -11.73 -13.81
CA ASP A 25 22.12 -12.10 -14.57
C ASP A 25 20.83 -11.70 -13.83
N ASN A 26 20.89 -11.52 -12.50
CA ASN A 26 19.78 -11.06 -11.66
C ASN A 26 19.90 -9.58 -11.23
N ASN A 27 20.73 -8.78 -11.93
CA ASN A 27 20.93 -7.35 -11.66
C ASN A 27 21.40 -7.01 -10.24
N VAL A 28 22.17 -7.90 -9.60
CA VAL A 28 22.81 -7.64 -8.31
C VAL A 28 24.25 -7.19 -8.52
N GLU A 29 24.61 -6.06 -7.90
CA GLU A 29 25.99 -5.55 -7.92
C GLU A 29 26.88 -6.52 -7.14
N CYS A 30 27.97 -6.97 -7.76
CA CYS A 30 28.87 -7.96 -7.19
C CYS A 30 30.32 -7.51 -7.33
N LYS A 31 31.08 -7.62 -6.24
CA LYS A 31 32.54 -7.42 -6.22
C LYS A 31 33.22 -8.71 -5.79
N ILE A 32 34.37 -9.02 -6.39
CA ILE A 32 35.21 -10.16 -6.00
C ILE A 32 36.50 -9.62 -5.38
N GLU A 33 36.90 -10.17 -4.24
CA GLU A 33 38.16 -9.90 -3.55
C GLU A 33 38.88 -11.20 -3.23
N VAL A 34 40.21 -11.19 -3.31
CA VAL A 34 41.04 -12.32 -2.86
C VAL A 34 41.74 -11.93 -1.57
N ALA A 35 41.43 -12.64 -0.48
CA ALA A 35 42.02 -12.43 0.83
C ALA A 35 41.95 -13.72 1.66
N SER A 36 43.10 -14.15 2.19
CA SER A 36 43.16 -15.33 3.06
C SER A 36 43.03 -14.94 4.53
N ALA A 37 42.13 -15.58 5.27
CA ALA A 37 42.01 -15.37 6.72
C ALA A 37 43.30 -15.75 7.50
N HIS A 38 44.12 -16.65 6.94
CA HIS A 38 45.36 -17.08 7.58
C HIS A 38 46.57 -16.21 7.21
N ARG A 39 46.59 -15.66 5.98
CA ARG A 39 47.75 -14.89 5.46
C ARG A 39 47.54 -13.38 5.53
N GLU A 40 46.30 -12.92 5.40
CA GLU A 40 45.91 -11.51 5.35
C GLU A 40 44.74 -11.21 6.32
N PRO A 41 44.84 -11.56 7.62
CA PRO A 41 43.73 -11.45 8.57
C PRO A 41 43.18 -10.01 8.70
N GLU A 42 44.04 -9.00 8.71
CA GLU A 42 43.60 -7.59 8.80
C GLU A 42 42.84 -7.13 7.55
N LYS A 43 43.20 -7.64 6.37
CA LYS A 43 42.48 -7.35 5.14
C LYS A 43 41.09 -7.97 5.16
N VAL A 44 40.98 -9.24 5.57
CA VAL A 44 39.68 -9.93 5.71
C VAL A 44 38.81 -9.21 6.74
N ARG A 45 39.40 -8.81 7.87
CA ARG A 45 38.70 -8.02 8.91
C ARG A 45 38.20 -6.69 8.37
N ALA A 46 39.02 -5.96 7.61
CA ALA A 46 38.62 -4.71 6.98
C ALA A 46 37.47 -4.91 5.97
N LEU A 47 37.50 -5.98 5.17
CA LEU A 47 36.40 -6.33 4.27
C LEU A 47 35.10 -6.63 5.04
N ALA A 48 35.19 -7.38 6.14
CA ALA A 48 34.02 -7.73 6.95
C ALA A 48 33.37 -6.52 7.64
N LEU A 49 34.18 -5.59 8.16
CA LEU A 49 33.72 -4.40 8.88
C LEU A 49 33.25 -3.27 7.96
N ASN A 50 34.00 -3.00 6.88
CA ASN A 50 33.85 -1.76 6.10
C ASN A 50 33.12 -1.94 4.77
N SER A 51 32.81 -3.17 4.37
CA SER A 51 32.08 -3.39 3.11
C SER A 51 30.65 -2.85 3.18
N ASP A 52 30.20 -2.23 2.09
CA ASP A 52 28.81 -1.83 1.86
C ASP A 52 27.94 -2.99 1.32
N ALA A 53 28.49 -4.20 1.17
CA ALA A 53 27.75 -5.38 0.75
C ALA A 53 26.61 -5.70 1.72
N ASP A 54 25.52 -6.25 1.20
CA ASP A 54 24.36 -6.72 1.97
C ASP A 54 24.52 -8.19 2.39
N VAL A 55 25.22 -8.99 1.59
CA VAL A 55 25.51 -10.42 1.81
C VAL A 55 26.96 -10.70 1.39
N PHE A 56 27.65 -11.56 2.16
CA PHE A 56 28.96 -12.08 1.79
C PHE A 56 28.86 -13.50 1.25
N ILE A 57 29.66 -13.82 0.23
CA ILE A 57 29.93 -15.20 -0.20
C ILE A 57 31.43 -15.45 0.03
N ALA A 58 31.76 -16.38 0.90
CA ALA A 58 33.15 -16.69 1.26
C ALA A 58 33.52 -18.08 0.73
N ILE A 59 34.53 -18.12 -0.14
CA ILE A 59 34.94 -19.32 -0.88
C ILE A 59 36.32 -19.74 -0.38
N ALA A 60 36.44 -20.94 0.20
CA ALA A 60 37.70 -21.43 0.75
C ALA A 60 37.77 -22.95 0.84
N GLY A 61 38.97 -23.50 0.63
CA GLY A 61 39.29 -24.92 0.87
C GLY A 61 40.14 -25.13 2.14
N LEU A 62 40.57 -26.38 2.36
CA LEU A 62 41.38 -26.80 3.51
C LEU A 62 40.68 -26.54 4.85
N SER A 63 41.35 -25.90 5.82
CA SER A 63 40.75 -25.52 7.11
C SER A 63 39.60 -24.50 6.99
N ALA A 64 39.44 -23.88 5.80
CA ALA A 64 38.30 -23.06 5.42
C ALA A 64 37.83 -22.03 6.46
N ALA A 65 38.76 -21.39 7.19
CA ALA A 65 38.43 -20.44 8.26
C ALA A 65 37.79 -19.13 7.77
N LEU A 66 37.85 -18.84 6.47
CA LEU A 66 37.44 -17.54 5.89
C LEU A 66 35.98 -17.16 6.19
N PRO A 67 34.96 -18.00 5.97
CA PRO A 67 33.57 -17.62 6.24
C PRO A 67 33.31 -17.35 7.73
N GLY A 68 33.85 -18.20 8.61
CA GLY A 68 33.73 -18.02 10.06
C GLY A 68 34.42 -16.74 10.53
N PHE A 69 35.60 -16.43 9.98
CA PHE A 69 36.33 -15.20 10.30
C PHE A 69 35.54 -13.96 9.85
N ILE A 70 34.95 -13.95 8.65
CA ILE A 70 34.09 -12.84 8.21
C ILE A 70 32.87 -12.70 9.13
N SER A 71 32.19 -13.81 9.43
CA SER A 71 31.00 -13.85 10.29
C SER A 71 31.28 -13.30 11.70
N ALA A 72 32.48 -13.52 12.24
CA ALA A 72 32.86 -13.02 13.56
C ALA A 72 32.93 -11.47 13.65
N TYR A 73 33.05 -10.77 12.52
CA TYR A 73 33.19 -9.32 12.45
C TYR A 73 32.02 -8.61 11.78
N THR A 74 30.97 -9.33 11.36
CA THR A 74 29.84 -8.72 10.66
C THR A 74 28.51 -9.31 11.10
N ASN A 75 27.50 -8.45 11.24
CA ASN A 75 26.11 -8.89 11.48
C ASN A 75 25.39 -9.24 10.17
N LYS A 76 26.07 -9.13 9.03
CA LYS A 76 25.49 -9.40 7.71
C LYS A 76 25.55 -10.90 7.40
N PRO A 77 24.60 -11.45 6.62
CA PRO A 77 24.64 -12.86 6.27
C PRO A 77 25.92 -13.26 5.53
N VAL A 78 26.54 -14.35 5.98
CA VAL A 78 27.74 -14.94 5.37
C VAL A 78 27.40 -16.33 4.85
N ILE A 79 27.62 -16.54 3.55
CA ILE A 79 27.43 -17.81 2.87
C ILE A 79 28.81 -18.45 2.65
N GLY A 80 29.01 -19.66 3.13
CA GLY A 80 30.26 -20.41 2.95
C GLY A 80 30.19 -21.37 1.77
N VAL A 81 31.17 -21.30 0.87
CA VAL A 81 31.36 -22.26 -0.24
C VAL A 81 32.63 -23.06 -0.01
N PRO A 82 32.52 -24.31 0.47
CA PRO A 82 33.69 -25.16 0.66
C PRO A 82 34.26 -25.57 -0.70
N VAL A 83 35.58 -25.47 -0.85
CA VAL A 83 36.28 -25.83 -2.09
C VAL A 83 36.90 -27.22 -1.97
N SER A 84 36.74 -28.04 -3.01
CA SER A 84 37.41 -29.33 -3.07
C SER A 84 38.93 -29.14 -3.20
N ALA A 85 39.66 -29.58 -2.18
CA ALA A 85 41.12 -29.56 -2.16
C ALA A 85 41.64 -30.90 -1.64
N LYS A 86 41.99 -30.98 -0.35
CA LYS A 86 42.27 -32.25 0.32
C LYS A 86 40.96 -32.89 0.77
N LEU A 87 40.98 -34.21 1.00
CA LEU A 87 39.82 -34.95 1.52
C LEU A 87 38.51 -34.70 0.75
N CYS A 88 38.61 -34.45 -0.55
CA CYS A 88 37.46 -34.11 -1.42
C CYS A 88 36.64 -32.90 -0.94
N GLY A 89 37.22 -31.99 -0.14
CA GLY A 89 36.54 -30.82 0.42
C GLY A 89 35.72 -31.11 1.68
N LEU A 90 35.74 -32.33 2.22
CA LEU A 90 35.04 -32.67 3.46
C LEU A 90 35.61 -31.91 4.66
N ASP A 91 36.92 -31.65 4.68
CA ASP A 91 37.57 -30.79 5.66
C ASP A 91 36.96 -29.38 5.64
N ALA A 92 36.90 -28.76 4.45
CA ALA A 92 36.35 -27.43 4.28
C ALA A 92 34.86 -27.39 4.67
N LEU A 93 34.08 -28.38 4.24
CA LEU A 93 32.65 -28.47 4.56
C LEU A 93 32.43 -28.57 6.07
N LEU A 94 33.09 -29.52 6.74
CA LEU A 94 32.94 -29.75 8.18
C LEU A 94 33.42 -28.53 8.98
N SER A 95 34.50 -27.87 8.55
CA SER A 95 34.96 -26.61 9.14
C SER A 95 33.94 -25.50 9.00
N MET A 96 33.21 -25.39 7.88
CA MET A 96 32.22 -24.33 7.69
C MET A 96 30.89 -24.60 8.41
N VAL A 97 30.44 -25.86 8.51
CA VAL A 97 29.15 -26.17 9.16
C VAL A 97 29.24 -26.19 10.69
N GLN A 98 30.43 -26.38 11.27
CA GLN A 98 30.65 -26.46 12.71
C GLN A 98 31.06 -25.11 13.32
N MET A 99 30.25 -24.07 13.11
CA MET A 99 30.50 -22.75 13.70
C MET A 99 30.01 -22.66 15.15
N PRO A 100 30.71 -21.91 16.03
CA PRO A 100 30.24 -21.66 17.39
C PRO A 100 28.99 -20.77 17.37
N SER A 101 28.22 -20.84 18.47
CA SER A 101 27.06 -19.96 18.67
C SER A 101 27.46 -18.49 18.56
N GLY A 102 26.66 -17.70 17.83
CA GLY A 102 26.92 -16.27 17.61
C GLY A 102 27.77 -15.95 16.37
N VAL A 103 28.30 -16.96 15.66
CA VAL A 103 29.09 -16.77 14.42
C VAL A 103 28.52 -17.62 13.27
N PRO A 104 27.25 -17.41 12.88
CA PRO A 104 26.59 -18.29 11.91
C PRO A 104 27.18 -18.16 10.50
N VAL A 105 27.32 -19.29 9.82
CA VAL A 105 27.66 -19.38 8.39
C VAL A 105 26.62 -20.27 7.71
N ALA A 106 26.01 -19.77 6.63
CA ALA A 106 25.12 -20.57 5.79
C ALA A 106 25.95 -21.34 4.76
N THR A 107 26.26 -22.60 5.02
CA THR A 107 27.13 -23.41 4.15
C THR A 107 26.35 -24.07 3.01
N VAL A 108 26.84 -23.96 1.78
CA VAL A 108 26.32 -24.69 0.62
C VAL A 108 27.18 -25.92 0.32
N GLY A 109 26.80 -26.70 -0.70
CA GLY A 109 27.57 -27.87 -1.13
C GLY A 109 28.99 -27.51 -1.60
N ILE A 110 29.88 -28.50 -1.60
CA ILE A 110 31.27 -28.37 -2.06
C ILE A 110 31.28 -27.90 -3.53
N ASP A 111 32.14 -26.92 -3.82
CA ASP A 111 32.30 -26.22 -5.10
C ASP A 111 31.02 -25.53 -5.62
N ASN A 112 29.97 -25.43 -4.81
CA ASN A 112 28.64 -25.03 -5.28
C ASN A 112 28.37 -23.52 -5.15
N ALA A 113 29.22 -22.71 -5.78
CA ALA A 113 29.07 -21.25 -5.80
C ALA A 113 27.75 -20.80 -6.44
N LYS A 114 27.20 -21.56 -7.38
CA LYS A 114 25.88 -21.27 -7.97
C LYS A 114 24.77 -21.25 -6.92
N ASN A 115 24.73 -22.24 -6.04
CA ASN A 115 23.75 -22.26 -4.96
C ASN A 115 24.01 -21.15 -3.94
N ALA A 116 25.26 -20.76 -3.70
CA ALA A 116 25.55 -19.59 -2.87
C ALA A 116 24.97 -18.31 -3.45
N ALA A 117 25.09 -18.10 -4.77
CA ALA A 117 24.44 -16.98 -5.45
C ALA A 117 22.91 -17.02 -5.33
N PHE A 118 22.26 -18.17 -5.57
CA PHE A 118 20.81 -18.29 -5.41
C PHE A 118 20.35 -18.08 -3.96
N LEU A 119 21.12 -18.53 -2.98
CA LEU A 119 20.84 -18.30 -1.57
C LEU A 119 20.99 -16.82 -1.22
N ALA A 120 22.04 -16.14 -1.72
CA ALA A 120 22.21 -14.70 -1.57
C ALA A 120 21.01 -13.94 -2.16
N LEU A 121 20.55 -14.31 -3.37
CA LEU A 121 19.36 -13.71 -3.98
C LEU A 121 18.10 -13.86 -3.10
N ARG A 122 17.91 -15.02 -2.46
CA ARG A 122 16.76 -15.22 -1.55
C ARG A 122 16.87 -14.35 -0.29
N ILE A 123 18.06 -14.25 0.29
CA ILE A 123 18.32 -13.39 1.45
C ILE A 123 18.07 -11.92 1.10
N LEU A 124 18.57 -11.47 -0.06
CA LEU A 124 18.36 -10.12 -0.56
C LEU A 124 16.88 -9.82 -0.82
N LYS A 125 16.12 -10.79 -1.33
CA LYS A 125 14.64 -10.68 -1.46
C LYS A 125 13.94 -10.55 -0.12
N LEU A 126 14.44 -11.17 0.95
CA LEU A 126 13.87 -10.96 2.29
C LEU A 126 14.16 -9.55 2.81
N LYS A 127 15.29 -8.94 2.43
CA LYS A 127 15.56 -7.52 2.67
C LYS A 127 14.59 -6.61 1.89
N GLU A 128 14.10 -7.02 0.72
CA GLU A 128 12.98 -6.32 0.04
C GLU A 128 11.67 -6.34 0.86
N GLY A 129 11.58 -7.20 1.89
CA GLY A 129 10.48 -7.24 2.86
C GLY A 129 10.42 -6.03 3.79
N GLU A 130 11.41 -5.14 3.82
CA GLU A 130 11.24 -3.78 4.35
C GLU A 130 10.61 -2.92 3.26
N PHE A 131 9.29 -3.06 3.08
CA PHE A 131 8.56 -2.16 2.19
C PHE A 131 8.78 -0.73 2.67
N LYS A 132 9.25 0.15 1.79
CA LYS A 132 9.49 1.56 2.15
C LYS A 132 8.14 2.23 2.34
N LEU A 133 7.80 2.60 3.58
CA LEU A 133 6.58 3.37 3.86
C LEU A 133 6.65 4.71 3.15
N LEU A 134 5.77 4.92 2.17
CA LEU A 134 5.66 6.19 1.44
C LEU A 134 4.71 7.15 2.15
N LYS A 135 3.57 6.63 2.63
CA LYS A 135 2.53 7.45 3.23
C LYS A 135 1.70 6.63 4.22
N ARG A 136 1.56 7.15 5.44
CA ARG A 136 0.54 6.70 6.39
C ARG A 136 -0.70 7.57 6.21
N GLY A 137 -1.74 7.02 5.60
CA GLY A 137 -3.02 7.69 5.40
C GLY A 137 -3.99 7.46 6.57
N LYS A 138 -5.12 8.17 6.54
CA LYS A 138 -6.22 7.99 7.51
C LYS A 138 -6.71 6.53 7.54
N VAL A 139 -6.75 5.88 6.38
CA VAL A 139 -7.40 4.57 6.19
C VAL A 139 -6.41 3.48 5.78
N LYS A 140 -5.35 3.81 5.05
CA LYS A 140 -4.38 2.85 4.52
C LYS A 140 -2.96 3.35 4.63
N ASP A 141 -2.02 2.42 4.82
CA ASP A 141 -0.60 2.66 4.71
C ASP A 141 -0.15 2.24 3.30
N ILE A 142 0.67 3.06 2.67
CA ILE A 142 1.15 2.86 1.30
C ILE A 142 2.65 2.62 1.36
N TYR A 143 3.08 1.48 0.82
CA TYR A 143 4.49 1.12 0.76
C TYR A 143 4.97 0.96 -0.69
N GLU A 144 6.22 1.32 -0.95
CA GLU A 144 6.90 1.01 -2.20
C GLU A 144 7.55 -0.37 -2.10
N ILE A 145 7.23 -1.24 -3.05
CA ILE A 145 7.69 -2.65 -3.06
C ILE A 145 8.57 -2.98 -4.27
N GLY A 146 9.09 -1.95 -4.93
CA GLY A 146 9.94 -2.06 -6.12
C GLY A 146 9.18 -2.38 -7.41
N GLY A 147 9.89 -2.31 -8.54
CA GLY A 147 9.36 -2.68 -9.86
C GLY A 147 8.12 -1.89 -10.32
N GLY A 148 8.00 -0.62 -9.92
CA GLY A 148 6.84 0.22 -10.26
C GLY A 148 5.54 -0.19 -9.56
N LYS A 149 5.63 -0.87 -8.41
CA LYS A 149 4.46 -1.35 -7.64
C LYS A 149 4.39 -0.72 -6.26
N LEU A 150 3.18 -0.62 -5.75
CA LEU A 150 2.88 -0.22 -4.38
C LEU A 150 2.11 -1.32 -3.66
N LEU A 151 2.27 -1.39 -2.35
CA LEU A 151 1.42 -2.18 -1.46
C LEU A 151 0.53 -1.24 -0.66
N PHE A 152 -0.78 -1.42 -0.78
CA PHE A 152 -1.78 -0.77 0.06
C PHE A 152 -2.16 -1.71 1.20
N GLU A 153 -1.88 -1.31 2.44
CA GLU A 153 -2.32 -2.01 3.64
C GLU A 153 -3.49 -1.26 4.27
N PHE A 154 -4.68 -1.84 4.17
CA PHE A 154 -5.90 -1.23 4.68
C PHE A 154 -6.00 -1.47 6.19
N SER A 155 -6.11 -0.39 6.94
CA SER A 155 -6.17 -0.41 8.41
C SER A 155 -7.61 -0.43 8.92
N ASN A 156 -7.76 -0.83 10.18
CA ASN A 156 -9.02 -0.73 10.91
C ASN A 156 -9.27 0.66 11.51
N ARG A 157 -8.36 1.62 11.26
CA ARG A 157 -8.46 2.98 11.77
C ARG A 157 -9.67 3.69 11.21
N VAL A 158 -10.25 4.54 12.05
CA VAL A 158 -11.38 5.40 11.72
C VAL A 158 -11.08 6.83 12.14
N SER A 159 -11.67 7.78 11.42
CA SER A 159 -11.54 9.21 11.72
C SER A 159 -12.91 9.87 11.63
N ALA A 160 -13.14 10.88 12.47
CA ALA A 160 -14.31 11.73 12.42
C ALA A 160 -13.88 13.19 12.57
N PHE A 161 -14.53 14.09 11.81
CA PHE A 161 -14.23 15.53 11.83
C PHE A 161 -12.75 15.87 11.60
N ASP A 162 -12.07 15.10 10.74
CA ASP A 162 -10.62 15.18 10.45
C ASP A 162 -9.69 14.83 11.59
N VAL A 163 -10.20 14.17 12.63
CA VAL A 163 -9.43 13.64 13.75
C VAL A 163 -9.43 12.12 13.69
N SER A 164 -8.25 11.49 13.78
CA SER A 164 -8.12 10.04 13.95
C SER A 164 -8.54 9.65 15.35
N LEU A 165 -9.38 8.62 15.48
CA LEU A 165 -9.83 8.11 16.78
C LEU A 165 -8.80 7.14 17.37
N LEU A 166 -8.88 6.92 18.70
CA LEU A 166 -8.01 6.00 19.41
C LEU A 166 -8.35 4.54 19.11
N ASP A 167 -9.65 4.23 19.02
CA ASP A 167 -10.13 2.87 18.79
C ASP A 167 -10.22 2.53 17.30
N GLU A 168 -10.04 1.25 17.02
CA GLU A 168 -10.18 0.69 15.68
C GLU A 168 -11.55 0.01 15.52
N ILE A 169 -12.02 -0.07 14.27
CA ILE A 169 -13.22 -0.84 13.91
C ILE A 169 -12.78 -2.21 13.37
N PRO A 170 -12.99 -3.32 14.11
CA PRO A 170 -12.60 -4.65 13.66
C PRO A 170 -13.09 -4.95 12.25
N PHE A 171 -12.24 -5.61 11.46
CA PHE A 171 -12.48 -6.03 10.08
C PHE A 171 -12.68 -4.91 9.05
N LYS A 172 -12.66 -3.62 9.43
CA LYS A 172 -12.82 -2.51 8.49
C LYS A 172 -11.79 -2.56 7.36
N GLY A 173 -10.52 -2.82 7.68
CA GLY A 173 -9.46 -2.92 6.68
C GLY A 173 -9.67 -4.07 5.68
N GLU A 174 -10.10 -5.23 6.17
CA GLU A 174 -10.45 -6.39 5.34
C GLU A 174 -11.65 -6.09 4.44
N VAL A 175 -12.71 -5.47 4.98
CA VAL A 175 -13.90 -5.06 4.21
C VAL A 175 -13.52 -4.08 3.10
N LEU A 176 -12.73 -3.05 3.38
CA LEU A 176 -12.31 -2.05 2.38
C LEU A 176 -11.47 -2.67 1.26
N CYS A 177 -10.55 -3.56 1.61
CA CYS A 177 -9.71 -4.26 0.66
C CYS A 177 -10.55 -5.17 -0.26
N ARG A 178 -11.43 -5.99 0.32
CA ARG A 178 -12.32 -6.89 -0.43
C ARG A 178 -13.34 -6.13 -1.29
N PHE A 179 -13.87 -5.00 -0.81
CA PHE A 179 -14.74 -4.15 -1.62
C PHE A 179 -14.00 -3.59 -2.84
N SER A 180 -12.78 -3.11 -2.63
CA SER A 180 -11.95 -2.57 -3.72
C SER A 180 -11.66 -3.67 -4.75
N GLU A 181 -11.31 -4.87 -4.30
CA GLU A 181 -11.12 -6.04 -5.17
C GLU A 181 -12.38 -6.35 -5.98
N PHE A 182 -13.54 -6.42 -5.33
CA PHE A 182 -14.82 -6.68 -5.98
C PHE A 182 -15.11 -5.65 -7.08
N TRP A 183 -14.97 -4.36 -6.77
CA TRP A 183 -15.23 -3.30 -7.75
C TRP A 183 -14.23 -3.31 -8.90
N PHE A 184 -12.93 -3.48 -8.62
CA PHE A 184 -11.92 -3.57 -9.68
C PHE A 184 -12.12 -4.78 -10.60
N LYS A 185 -12.69 -5.88 -10.11
CA LYS A 185 -13.04 -7.05 -10.94
C LYS A 185 -14.35 -6.87 -11.72
N THR A 186 -15.28 -6.09 -11.18
CA THR A 186 -16.64 -5.98 -11.74
C THR A 186 -16.79 -4.81 -12.72
N LEU A 187 -16.04 -3.72 -12.51
CA LEU A 187 -16.12 -2.53 -13.34
C LEU A 187 -15.36 -2.72 -14.67
N ASN A 188 -15.98 -2.37 -15.78
CA ASN A 188 -15.36 -2.42 -17.11
C ASN A 188 -14.49 -1.17 -17.37
N VAL A 189 -13.40 -1.05 -16.60
CA VAL A 189 -12.42 0.03 -16.71
C VAL A 189 -11.02 -0.50 -16.36
N PRO A 190 -9.97 -0.16 -17.14
CA PRO A 190 -8.60 -0.46 -16.74
C PRO A 190 -8.30 0.13 -15.36
N ASN A 191 -7.70 -0.68 -14.49
CA ASN A 191 -7.39 -0.26 -13.13
C ASN A 191 -5.99 -0.72 -12.71
N HIS A 192 -5.52 -0.13 -11.62
CA HIS A 192 -4.15 -0.36 -11.15
C HIS A 192 -3.97 -1.62 -10.30
N MET A 193 -5.03 -2.36 -9.95
CA MET A 193 -4.93 -3.54 -9.10
C MET A 193 -4.15 -4.64 -9.83
N ILE A 194 -3.18 -5.24 -9.14
CA ILE A 194 -2.40 -6.38 -9.64
C ILE A 194 -2.84 -7.65 -8.92
N ASP A 195 -2.85 -7.62 -7.59
CA ASP A 195 -3.16 -8.78 -6.76
C ASP A 195 -3.62 -8.36 -5.35
N VAL A 196 -4.21 -9.30 -4.59
CA VAL A 196 -4.68 -9.10 -3.23
C VAL A 196 -4.03 -10.13 -2.29
N ILE A 197 -3.31 -9.64 -1.29
CA ILE A 197 -2.78 -10.44 -0.19
C ILE A 197 -3.79 -10.36 0.95
N LYS A 198 -4.53 -11.46 1.15
CA LYS A 198 -5.55 -11.52 2.20
C LYS A 198 -4.93 -11.35 3.60
N PRO A 199 -5.67 -10.75 4.55
CA PRO A 199 -7.05 -10.28 4.41
C PRO A 199 -7.20 -8.83 3.92
N ASN A 200 -6.16 -8.00 4.02
CA ASN A 200 -6.30 -6.53 3.97
C ASN A 200 -5.20 -5.81 3.17
N LYS A 201 -4.49 -6.50 2.28
CA LYS A 201 -3.38 -5.93 1.50
C LYS A 201 -3.64 -6.05 0.01
N MET A 202 -3.36 -4.99 -0.74
CA MET A 202 -3.52 -4.95 -2.20
C MET A 202 -2.23 -4.47 -2.87
N ILE A 203 -1.75 -5.22 -3.84
CA ILE A 203 -0.65 -4.81 -4.70
C ILE A 203 -1.23 -4.06 -5.90
N VAL A 204 -0.71 -2.86 -6.14
CA VAL A 204 -1.17 -1.98 -7.22
C VAL A 204 0.00 -1.47 -8.05
N LYS A 205 -0.26 -1.10 -9.31
CA LYS A 205 0.68 -0.36 -10.16
C LYS A 205 0.85 1.05 -9.60
N LYS A 206 2.08 1.52 -9.51
CA LYS A 206 2.39 2.93 -9.23
C LYS A 206 1.97 3.75 -10.45
N LEU A 207 1.16 4.78 -10.23
CA LEU A 207 0.66 5.68 -11.28
C LEU A 207 1.06 7.12 -10.98
N ASN A 208 1.15 7.92 -12.03
CA ASN A 208 1.16 9.38 -11.92
C ASN A 208 -0.29 9.84 -11.71
N LEU A 209 -0.67 10.09 -10.45
CA LEU A 209 -2.04 10.45 -10.10
C LEU A 209 -2.45 11.79 -10.74
N ILE A 210 -3.65 11.82 -11.30
CA ILE A 210 -4.27 13.04 -11.78
C ILE A 210 -4.74 13.82 -10.53
N PRO A 211 -4.40 15.11 -10.38
CA PRO A 211 -4.65 15.90 -9.15
C PRO A 211 -6.11 16.36 -9.03
N ILE A 212 -7.05 15.45 -9.24
CA ILE A 212 -8.49 15.70 -9.24
C ILE A 212 -9.18 14.52 -8.54
N GLU A 213 -10.08 14.82 -7.61
CA GLU A 213 -11.03 13.82 -7.11
C GLU A 213 -12.28 13.84 -7.99
N CYS A 214 -12.56 12.73 -8.65
CA CYS A 214 -13.67 12.59 -9.59
C CYS A 214 -14.94 12.22 -8.82
N VAL A 215 -15.60 13.21 -8.23
CA VAL A 215 -16.86 13.02 -7.49
C VAL A 215 -18.04 13.00 -8.45
N VAL A 216 -18.88 11.97 -8.34
CA VAL A 216 -20.16 11.86 -9.02
C VAL A 216 -21.27 11.81 -7.98
N ARG A 217 -22.31 12.64 -8.18
CA ARG A 217 -23.43 12.76 -7.25
C ARG A 217 -24.72 12.38 -7.95
N GLY A 218 -25.53 11.51 -7.37
CA GLY A 218 -26.91 11.29 -7.83
C GLY A 218 -27.97 11.97 -6.99
N TYR A 219 -27.57 12.59 -5.88
CA TYR A 219 -28.48 13.25 -4.96
C TYR A 219 -27.91 14.60 -4.50
N LEU A 220 -28.78 15.59 -4.29
CA LEU A 220 -28.43 16.90 -3.78
C LEU A 220 -28.12 16.82 -2.27
N TYR A 221 -26.85 16.61 -1.93
CA TYR A 221 -26.42 16.43 -0.55
C TYR A 221 -25.02 17.00 -0.29
N GLY A 222 -24.67 17.17 0.99
CA GLY A 222 -23.37 17.67 1.44
C GLY A 222 -22.99 19.01 0.79
N SER A 223 -21.73 19.12 0.34
CA SER A 223 -21.20 20.35 -0.24
C SER A 223 -21.86 20.80 -1.55
N LEU A 224 -22.57 19.91 -2.27
CA LEU A 224 -23.38 20.35 -3.41
C LEU A 224 -24.64 21.10 -2.93
N TYR A 225 -25.33 20.57 -1.91
CA TYR A 225 -26.50 21.22 -1.32
C TYR A 225 -26.17 22.60 -0.74
N GLU A 226 -25.04 22.73 -0.06
CA GLU A 226 -24.58 24.02 0.48
C GLU A 226 -24.35 25.06 -0.64
N ARG A 227 -23.71 24.67 -1.74
CA ARG A 227 -23.46 25.56 -2.89
C ARG A 227 -24.73 25.95 -3.64
N VAL A 228 -25.69 25.04 -3.76
CA VAL A 228 -27.01 25.35 -4.34
C VAL A 228 -27.81 26.28 -3.42
N SER A 229 -27.82 26.01 -2.12
CA SER A 229 -28.57 26.79 -1.13
C SER A 229 -28.03 28.22 -0.97
N SER A 230 -26.72 28.41 -1.14
CA SER A 230 -26.05 29.72 -1.13
C SER A 230 -26.10 30.45 -2.48
N GLY A 231 -26.64 29.83 -3.53
CA GLY A 231 -26.74 30.41 -4.87
C GLY A 231 -25.44 30.39 -5.68
N GLN A 232 -24.39 29.71 -5.22
CA GLN A 232 -23.14 29.54 -5.98
C GLN A 232 -23.32 28.64 -7.22
N ILE A 233 -24.23 27.68 -7.15
CA ILE A 233 -24.61 26.80 -8.26
C ILE A 233 -26.11 26.86 -8.44
N ASN A 234 -26.58 26.95 -9.68
CA ASN A 234 -28.00 26.90 -9.99
C ASN A 234 -28.38 25.50 -10.52
N LEU A 235 -29.15 24.77 -9.72
CA LEU A 235 -29.81 23.51 -10.11
C LEU A 235 -31.32 23.66 -9.96
N ASN A 236 -32.06 22.92 -10.79
CA ASN A 236 -33.53 22.93 -10.79
C ASN A 236 -34.15 22.27 -9.54
N ILE A 237 -33.34 21.71 -8.66
CA ILE A 237 -33.75 21.08 -7.41
C ILE A 237 -33.12 21.81 -6.23
N LYS A 238 -33.86 21.92 -5.12
CA LYS A 238 -33.43 22.67 -3.92
C LYS A 238 -33.63 21.88 -2.63
N THR A 239 -34.28 20.72 -2.68
CA THR A 239 -34.59 19.96 -1.47
C THR A 239 -33.40 19.10 -1.08
N LEU A 240 -33.04 19.12 0.21
CA LEU A 240 -31.97 18.26 0.74
C LEU A 240 -32.25 16.79 0.44
N ALA A 241 -31.24 16.05 0.01
CA ALA A 241 -31.31 14.63 -0.36
C ALA A 241 -32.26 14.33 -1.53
N GLU A 242 -32.70 15.31 -2.31
CA GLU A 242 -33.48 15.09 -3.53
C GLU A 242 -32.62 14.43 -4.61
N LYS A 243 -33.21 13.48 -5.35
CA LYS A 243 -32.52 12.80 -6.46
C LYS A 243 -32.29 13.77 -7.61
N LEU A 244 -31.07 13.82 -8.12
CA LEU A 244 -30.73 14.60 -9.31
C LEU A 244 -31.35 13.95 -10.56
N PRO A 245 -31.81 14.74 -11.55
CA PRO A 245 -32.35 14.21 -12.80
C PRO A 245 -31.35 13.30 -13.54
N GLU A 246 -30.07 13.68 -13.52
CA GLU A 246 -28.95 12.89 -14.02
C GLU A 246 -27.78 12.98 -13.04
N PRO A 247 -26.89 11.97 -12.98
CA PRO A 247 -25.69 12.05 -12.16
C PRO A 247 -24.84 13.27 -12.53
N TYR A 248 -24.46 14.03 -11.53
CA TYR A 248 -23.70 15.27 -11.66
C TYR A 248 -22.22 15.01 -11.38
N PHE A 249 -21.36 15.26 -12.37
CA PHE A 249 -19.91 15.22 -12.21
C PHE A 249 -19.42 16.52 -11.58
N ASP A 250 -18.84 16.42 -10.40
CA ASP A 250 -18.51 17.55 -9.52
C ASP A 250 -17.06 17.43 -9.02
N PRO A 251 -16.06 17.53 -9.90
CA PRO A 251 -14.68 17.28 -9.54
C PRO A 251 -14.19 18.29 -8.48
N THR A 252 -13.32 17.82 -7.60
CA THR A 252 -12.60 18.67 -6.65
C THR A 252 -11.10 18.57 -6.86
N THR A 253 -10.37 19.59 -6.40
CA THR A 253 -8.91 19.54 -6.35
C THR A 253 -8.46 18.40 -5.46
N LYS A 254 -7.24 17.92 -5.73
CA LYS A 254 -6.52 16.97 -4.90
C LYS A 254 -5.14 17.55 -4.60
N PHE A 255 -4.65 17.33 -3.38
CA PHE A 255 -3.35 17.79 -2.87
C PHE A 255 -3.28 19.28 -2.46
N GLU A 256 -4.38 20.01 -2.54
CA GLU A 256 -4.48 21.32 -1.88
C GLU A 256 -4.69 21.11 -0.36
N GLU A 257 -4.35 22.11 0.47
CA GLU A 257 -4.54 22.03 1.93
C GLU A 257 -6.01 21.79 2.29
N LYS A 258 -6.92 22.33 1.47
CA LYS A 258 -8.35 22.10 1.53
C LYS A 258 -8.88 21.83 0.12
N ASP A 259 -9.36 20.62 -0.11
CA ASP A 259 -9.99 20.26 -1.37
C ASP A 259 -11.19 21.17 -1.63
N ARG A 260 -11.30 21.66 -2.86
CA ARG A 260 -12.39 22.55 -3.31
C ARG A 260 -12.92 22.13 -4.67
N PRO A 261 -14.14 22.51 -5.02
CA PRO A 261 -14.62 22.35 -6.39
C PRO A 261 -13.68 23.00 -7.41
N ILE A 262 -13.49 22.32 -8.54
CA ILE A 262 -12.68 22.81 -9.65
C ILE A 262 -13.48 22.74 -10.95
N THR A 263 -13.32 23.75 -11.82
CA THR A 263 -14.01 23.78 -13.12
C THR A 263 -13.18 23.10 -14.20
N LYS A 264 -13.85 22.72 -15.30
CA LYS A 264 -13.19 22.17 -16.49
C LYS A 264 -12.12 23.12 -17.03
N GLU A 265 -12.44 24.41 -17.13
CA GLU A 265 -11.54 25.44 -17.65
C GLU A 265 -10.26 25.54 -16.81
N GLU A 266 -10.42 25.44 -15.48
CA GLU A 266 -9.27 25.45 -14.57
C GLU A 266 -8.40 24.20 -14.77
N ILE A 267 -8.99 23.00 -14.86
CA ILE A 267 -8.27 21.74 -15.11
C ILE A 267 -7.44 21.81 -16.40
N LEU A 268 -8.03 22.32 -17.49
CA LEU A 268 -7.37 22.44 -18.79
C LEU A 268 -6.26 23.51 -18.76
N SER A 269 -6.51 24.65 -18.11
CA SER A 269 -5.51 25.73 -18.02
C SER A 269 -4.27 25.30 -17.23
N LYS A 270 -4.45 24.48 -16.19
CA LYS A 270 -3.36 23.87 -15.41
C LYS A 270 -2.66 22.71 -16.13
N ARG A 271 -3.14 22.31 -17.32
CA ARG A 271 -2.64 21.19 -18.12
C ARG A 271 -2.63 19.85 -17.37
N TRP A 272 -3.57 19.69 -16.44
CA TRP A 272 -3.73 18.42 -15.71
C TRP A 272 -4.32 17.33 -16.59
N LEU A 273 -5.20 17.72 -17.52
CA LEU A 273 -5.82 16.87 -18.52
C LEU A 273 -5.93 17.62 -19.86
N SER A 274 -5.93 16.87 -20.96
CA SER A 274 -6.46 17.38 -22.23
C SER A 274 -8.00 17.35 -22.24
N GLU A 275 -8.60 18.06 -23.20
CA GLU A 275 -10.06 18.05 -23.43
C GLU A 275 -10.60 16.63 -23.58
N SER A 276 -9.94 15.80 -24.39
CA SER A 276 -10.34 14.41 -24.65
C SER A 276 -10.23 13.54 -23.40
N GLU A 277 -9.21 13.75 -22.57
CA GLU A 277 -9.02 12.99 -21.34
C GLU A 277 -10.05 13.39 -20.28
N TYR A 278 -10.38 14.68 -20.17
CA TYR A 278 -11.42 15.16 -19.27
C TYR A 278 -12.78 14.55 -19.61
N GLU A 279 -13.21 14.61 -20.88
CA GLU A 279 -14.50 14.04 -21.29
C GLU A 279 -14.52 12.52 -21.11
N TRP A 280 -13.40 11.82 -21.39
CA TRP A 280 -13.30 10.38 -21.13
C TRP A 280 -13.48 10.06 -19.64
N ILE A 281 -12.77 10.77 -18.75
CA ILE A 281 -12.86 10.57 -17.28
C ILE A 281 -14.26 10.87 -16.78
N LYS A 282 -14.85 12.00 -17.17
CA LYS A 282 -16.21 12.39 -16.80
C LYS A 282 -17.23 11.32 -17.20
N ASN A 283 -17.20 10.89 -18.46
CA ASN A 283 -18.13 9.90 -18.97
C ASN A 283 -17.95 8.55 -18.27
N LYS A 284 -16.70 8.12 -18.06
CA LYS A 284 -16.39 6.86 -17.38
C LYS A 284 -16.78 6.89 -15.89
N ALA A 285 -16.56 8.00 -15.20
CA ALA A 285 -16.98 8.17 -13.81
C ALA A 285 -18.51 8.10 -13.66
N ILE A 286 -19.26 8.75 -14.55
CA ILE A 286 -20.73 8.68 -14.56
C ILE A 286 -21.21 7.25 -14.86
N GLU A 287 -20.59 6.54 -15.81
CA GLU A 287 -20.89 5.14 -16.13
C GLU A 287 -20.67 4.23 -14.90
N ILE A 288 -19.50 4.35 -14.26
CA ILE A 288 -19.16 3.62 -13.02
C ILE A 288 -20.20 3.92 -11.94
N TYR A 289 -20.52 5.20 -11.71
CA TYR A 289 -21.53 5.58 -10.73
C TYR A 289 -22.89 4.95 -11.02
N LYS A 290 -23.38 5.01 -12.27
CA LYS A 290 -24.68 4.42 -12.65
C LYS A 290 -24.71 2.92 -12.37
N PHE A 291 -23.64 2.21 -12.75
CA PHE A 291 -23.51 0.78 -12.49
C PHE A 291 -23.47 0.44 -10.99
N MET A 292 -22.67 1.15 -10.22
CA MET A 292 -22.57 0.96 -8.76
C MET A 292 -23.89 1.29 -8.07
N ALA A 293 -24.58 2.36 -8.50
CA ALA A 293 -25.86 2.78 -7.96
C ALA A 293 -26.95 1.73 -8.21
N GLU A 294 -26.97 1.10 -9.39
CA GLU A 294 -27.90 0.01 -9.69
C GLU A 294 -27.65 -1.21 -8.79
N LYS A 295 -26.39 -1.60 -8.58
CA LYS A 295 -26.05 -2.69 -7.66
C LYS A 295 -26.43 -2.36 -6.21
N ALA A 296 -26.14 -1.13 -5.77
CA ALA A 296 -26.53 -0.67 -4.44
C ALA A 296 -28.05 -0.71 -4.26
N ASP A 297 -28.82 -0.27 -5.26
CA ASP A 297 -30.29 -0.26 -5.24
C ASP A 297 -30.87 -1.66 -5.07
N LYS A 298 -30.34 -2.64 -5.81
CA LYS A 298 -30.69 -4.07 -5.69
C LYS A 298 -30.34 -4.66 -4.32
N ALA A 299 -29.30 -4.13 -3.66
CA ALA A 299 -28.88 -4.52 -2.32
C ALA A 299 -29.67 -3.82 -1.19
N GLY A 300 -30.64 -2.96 -1.52
CA GLY A 300 -31.44 -2.22 -0.54
C GLY A 300 -30.77 -0.93 -0.05
N PHE A 301 -29.81 -0.38 -0.81
CA PHE A 301 -29.11 0.86 -0.51
C PHE A 301 -29.31 1.91 -1.59
N ILE A 302 -29.07 3.17 -1.24
CA ILE A 302 -28.97 4.28 -2.19
C ILE A 302 -27.53 4.77 -2.20
N LEU A 303 -26.90 4.76 -3.38
CA LEU A 303 -25.58 5.36 -3.58
C LEU A 303 -25.74 6.87 -3.82
N ALA A 304 -25.55 7.67 -2.78
CA ALA A 304 -25.78 9.12 -2.86
C ALA A 304 -24.72 9.84 -3.70
N ASP A 305 -23.46 9.50 -3.45
CA ASP A 305 -22.29 10.01 -4.16
C ASP A 305 -21.15 8.97 -4.13
N LEU A 306 -20.24 9.13 -5.09
CA LEU A 306 -19.08 8.29 -5.29
C LEU A 306 -17.88 9.17 -5.64
N LYS A 307 -16.74 8.92 -5.02
CA LYS A 307 -15.47 9.54 -5.34
C LYS A 307 -14.54 8.53 -6.01
N LEU A 308 -13.99 8.89 -7.16
CA LEU A 308 -13.02 8.09 -7.90
C LEU A 308 -11.72 8.85 -8.08
N GLU A 309 -10.62 8.11 -8.23
CA GLU A 309 -9.32 8.67 -8.57
C GLU A 309 -8.77 7.96 -9.80
N PHE A 310 -8.08 8.70 -10.65
CA PHE A 310 -7.45 8.18 -11.85
C PHE A 310 -5.97 8.57 -11.87
N GLY A 311 -5.16 7.77 -12.55
CA GLY A 311 -3.75 8.07 -12.78
C GLY A 311 -3.29 7.58 -14.14
N LYS A 312 -2.18 8.13 -14.61
CA LYS A 312 -1.54 7.71 -15.86
C LYS A 312 -0.40 6.74 -15.56
N ASN A 313 -0.30 5.66 -16.32
CA ASN A 313 0.87 4.79 -16.29
C ASN A 313 2.02 5.37 -17.15
N GLU A 314 3.14 4.66 -17.24
CA GLU A 314 4.32 5.08 -18.03
C GLU A 314 4.03 5.24 -19.53
N LYS A 315 3.00 4.56 -20.06
CA LYS A 315 2.56 4.68 -21.45
C LYS A 315 1.57 5.84 -21.68
N GLY A 316 1.19 6.55 -20.62
CA GLY A 316 0.17 7.61 -20.66
C GLY A 316 -1.27 7.11 -20.62
N GLU A 317 -1.51 5.81 -20.45
CA GLU A 317 -2.86 5.25 -20.35
C GLU A 317 -3.49 5.63 -19.01
N ILE A 318 -4.76 6.05 -19.04
CA ILE A 318 -5.52 6.40 -17.84
C ILE A 318 -6.10 5.14 -17.22
N LEU A 319 -5.76 4.89 -15.96
CA LEU A 319 -6.24 3.78 -15.15
C LEU A 319 -7.00 4.33 -13.94
N LEU A 320 -8.06 3.62 -13.56
CA LEU A 320 -8.71 3.81 -12.27
C LEU A 320 -7.73 3.41 -11.15
N ALA A 321 -7.62 4.27 -10.14
CA ALA A 321 -6.65 4.20 -9.07
C ALA A 321 -7.31 4.18 -7.68
N ASP A 322 -6.48 4.31 -6.65
CA ASP A 322 -6.84 4.32 -5.24
C ASP A 322 -7.59 3.06 -4.77
N SER A 323 -8.69 3.22 -4.03
CA SER A 323 -9.55 2.14 -3.55
C SER A 323 -11.00 2.53 -3.77
N ILE A 324 -11.89 1.54 -3.85
CA ILE A 324 -13.33 1.79 -3.90
C ILE A 324 -13.96 1.01 -2.75
N GLY A 325 -14.26 1.71 -1.65
CA GLY A 325 -14.97 1.15 -0.52
C GLY A 325 -15.89 2.17 0.14
N PRO A 326 -16.54 1.82 1.26
CA PRO A 326 -17.48 2.71 1.95
C PRO A 326 -16.88 4.02 2.49
N ASP A 327 -15.56 4.21 2.40
CA ASP A 327 -14.92 5.49 2.71
C ASP A 327 -14.88 6.43 1.48
N GLU A 328 -15.05 5.89 0.27
CA GLU A 328 -15.06 6.63 -1.01
C GLU A 328 -16.46 6.82 -1.58
N PHE A 329 -17.49 6.23 -0.99
CA PHE A 329 -18.88 6.45 -1.38
C PHE A 329 -19.83 6.53 -0.19
N ARG A 330 -20.96 7.21 -0.39
CA ARG A 330 -22.01 7.33 0.62
C ARG A 330 -23.19 6.41 0.31
N LEU A 331 -23.48 5.49 1.23
CA LEU A 331 -24.65 4.62 1.16
C LEU A 331 -25.72 5.03 2.17
N TRP A 332 -26.96 5.15 1.70
CA TRP A 332 -28.13 5.30 2.55
C TRP A 332 -28.97 4.03 2.56
N VAL A 333 -29.67 3.77 3.67
CA VAL A 333 -30.64 2.68 3.75
C VAL A 333 -31.89 3.08 2.94
N LYS A 334 -32.20 2.32 1.89
CA LYS A 334 -33.27 2.66 0.93
C LYS A 334 -34.64 2.77 1.61
N GLU A 335 -34.94 1.89 2.55
CA GLU A 335 -36.20 1.86 3.31
C GLU A 335 -36.43 3.11 4.18
N LYS A 336 -35.35 3.79 4.58
CA LYS A 336 -35.40 4.98 5.44
C LYS A 336 -35.20 6.28 4.68
N TYR A 337 -35.08 6.22 3.35
CA TYR A 337 -34.83 7.39 2.52
C TYR A 337 -36.01 8.34 2.52
N LYS A 338 -35.76 9.62 2.86
CA LYS A 338 -36.78 10.66 2.90
C LYS A 338 -36.22 12.01 2.44
N PRO A 339 -36.54 12.47 1.21
CA PRO A 339 -36.18 13.82 0.76
C PRO A 339 -36.60 14.90 1.77
N GLY A 340 -35.77 15.93 1.90
CA GLY A 340 -35.95 17.03 2.85
C GLY A 340 -35.40 16.75 4.26
N SER A 341 -34.73 15.63 4.48
CA SER A 341 -34.15 15.28 5.78
C SER A 341 -32.70 14.79 5.69
N ILE A 342 -32.03 14.68 6.84
CA ILE A 342 -30.72 14.02 6.94
C ILE A 342 -30.93 12.51 6.80
N GLN A 343 -30.16 11.88 5.92
CA GLN A 343 -30.31 10.45 5.62
C GLN A 343 -29.46 9.59 6.57
N GLU A 344 -29.94 8.40 6.91
CA GLU A 344 -29.14 7.44 7.66
C GLU A 344 -28.04 6.87 6.75
N SER A 345 -26.80 7.30 6.99
CA SER A 345 -25.61 6.79 6.30
C SER A 345 -25.12 5.50 6.95
N PHE A 346 -24.67 4.57 6.10
CA PHE A 346 -24.29 3.23 6.52
C PHE A 346 -22.83 3.11 7.02
N ASP A 347 -22.02 4.14 6.79
CA ASP A 347 -20.56 4.15 6.96
C ASP A 347 -20.09 4.58 8.38
N LYS A 348 -20.06 5.89 8.66
CA LYS A 348 -19.40 6.51 9.83
C LYS A 348 -20.34 7.38 10.65
N GLU A 349 -21.59 7.51 10.21
CA GLU A 349 -22.54 8.40 10.84
C GLU A 349 -22.90 8.04 12.29
N PRO A 350 -22.99 6.75 12.68
CA PRO A 350 -23.16 6.38 14.09
C PRO A 350 -22.06 6.95 14.99
N ILE A 351 -20.80 6.90 14.54
CA ILE A 351 -19.65 7.47 15.26
C ILE A 351 -19.75 8.99 15.34
N ARG A 352 -20.05 9.67 14.22
CA ARG A 352 -20.21 11.13 14.20
C ARG A 352 -21.29 11.60 15.16
N ARG A 353 -22.45 10.92 15.13
CA ARG A 353 -23.57 11.21 16.02
C ARG A 353 -23.19 11.04 17.48
N TRP A 354 -22.59 9.90 17.83
CA TRP A 354 -22.17 9.66 19.21
C TRP A 354 -21.17 10.72 19.68
N LEU A 355 -20.17 11.09 18.86
CA LEU A 355 -19.21 12.16 19.17
C LEU A 355 -19.87 13.55 19.33
N ILE A 356 -20.99 13.81 18.65
CA ILE A 356 -21.80 15.02 18.87
C ILE A 356 -22.55 14.92 20.19
N GLU A 357 -23.17 13.78 20.48
CA GLU A 357 -23.96 13.52 21.69
C GLU A 357 -23.09 13.66 22.96
N VAL A 358 -21.85 13.13 22.95
CA VAL A 358 -20.90 13.30 24.07
C VAL A 358 -20.19 14.67 24.09
N GLY A 359 -20.53 15.57 23.17
CA GLY A 359 -20.01 16.94 23.13
C GLY A 359 -18.62 17.10 22.51
N TYR A 360 -17.98 16.04 22.04
CA TYR A 360 -16.62 16.10 21.47
C TYR A 360 -16.53 17.01 20.24
N LYS A 361 -17.56 17.04 19.37
CA LYS A 361 -17.60 17.96 18.22
C LYS A 361 -17.49 19.43 18.65
N LYS A 362 -18.15 19.82 19.75
CA LYS A 362 -18.08 21.19 20.27
C LYS A 362 -16.67 21.53 20.73
N LEU A 363 -16.00 20.61 21.43
CA LEU A 363 -14.62 20.77 21.87
C LEU A 363 -13.65 20.95 20.69
N ILE A 364 -13.82 20.19 19.60
CA ILE A 364 -13.03 20.38 18.37
C ILE A 364 -13.23 21.80 17.81
N ASP A 365 -14.49 22.24 17.71
CA ASP A 365 -14.82 23.54 17.11
C ASP A 365 -14.31 24.71 17.95
N GLU A 366 -14.37 24.60 19.28
CA GLU A 366 -13.78 25.57 20.21
C GLU A 366 -12.26 25.60 20.10
N ALA A 367 -11.59 24.44 20.09
CA ALA A 367 -10.14 24.36 19.93
C ALA A 367 -9.67 25.02 18.63
N ARG A 368 -10.35 24.74 17.51
CA ARG A 368 -10.07 25.36 16.20
C ARG A 368 -10.24 26.87 16.22
N LYS A 369 -11.33 27.37 16.82
CA LYS A 369 -11.59 28.82 16.95
C LYS A 369 -10.52 29.52 17.79
N MET A 370 -10.01 28.85 18.82
CA MET A 370 -8.99 29.39 19.72
C MET A 370 -7.56 29.16 19.23
N GLY A 371 -7.34 28.47 18.10
CA GLY A 371 -6.02 28.05 17.65
C GLY A 371 -5.30 27.10 18.62
N LYS A 372 -6.06 26.35 19.43
CA LYS A 372 -5.54 25.39 20.41
C LYS A 372 -5.40 24.00 19.79
N PRO A 373 -4.51 23.14 20.34
CA PRO A 373 -4.46 21.74 19.97
C PRO A 373 -5.83 21.08 20.12
N ILE A 374 -6.19 20.24 19.14
CA ILE A 374 -7.43 19.46 19.22
C ILE A 374 -7.31 18.48 20.40
N PRO A 375 -8.30 18.43 21.31
CA PRO A 375 -8.26 17.50 22.44
C PRO A 375 -8.33 16.06 21.96
N GLU A 376 -7.75 15.16 22.75
CA GLU A 376 -7.76 13.72 22.46
C GLU A 376 -9.21 13.20 22.37
N PRO A 377 -9.54 12.36 21.37
CA PRO A 377 -10.89 11.83 21.22
C PRO A 377 -11.22 10.83 22.33
N PRO A 378 -12.49 10.79 22.79
CA PRO A 378 -12.91 9.80 23.78
C PRO A 378 -12.94 8.40 23.16
N HIS A 379 -12.75 7.38 24.01
CA HIS A 379 -12.90 5.99 23.60
C HIS A 379 -14.34 5.68 23.19
N LEU A 380 -14.52 4.97 22.08
CA LEU A 380 -15.80 4.53 21.56
C LEU A 380 -16.38 3.41 22.45
N PRO A 381 -17.69 3.42 22.74
CA PRO A 381 -18.34 2.30 23.42
C PRO A 381 -18.22 1.02 22.59
N ALA A 382 -17.98 -0.12 23.25
CA ALA A 382 -17.83 -1.41 22.58
C ALA A 382 -19.03 -1.76 21.68
N SER A 383 -20.25 -1.44 22.13
CA SER A 383 -21.48 -1.65 21.35
C SER A 383 -21.51 -0.85 20.05
N LEU A 384 -20.95 0.37 20.05
CA LEU A 384 -20.85 1.20 18.86
C LEU A 384 -19.79 0.67 17.89
N ILE A 385 -18.65 0.20 18.41
CA ILE A 385 -17.60 -0.44 17.60
C ILE A 385 -18.17 -1.68 16.89
N GLU A 386 -18.88 -2.53 17.63
CA GLU A 386 -19.52 -3.74 17.10
C GLU A 386 -20.59 -3.40 16.07
N GLU A 387 -21.46 -2.42 16.36
CA GLU A 387 -22.49 -1.97 15.42
C GLU A 387 -21.89 -1.50 14.09
N VAL A 388 -20.85 -0.67 14.15
CA VAL A 388 -20.19 -0.12 12.95
C VAL A 388 -19.48 -1.23 12.18
N SER A 389 -18.75 -2.13 12.86
CA SER A 389 -18.12 -3.30 12.22
C SER A 389 -19.17 -4.16 11.49
N ARG A 390 -20.30 -4.43 12.15
CA ARG A 390 -21.42 -5.18 11.55
C ARG A 390 -22.03 -4.47 10.35
N ARG A 391 -22.16 -3.14 10.40
CA ARG A 391 -22.62 -2.34 9.24
C ARG A 391 -21.65 -2.52 8.07
N TYR A 392 -20.35 -2.33 8.24
CA TYR A 392 -19.38 -2.56 7.14
C TYR A 392 -19.51 -3.96 6.51
N ILE A 393 -19.65 -5.00 7.33
CA ILE A 393 -19.82 -6.38 6.87
C ILE A 393 -21.14 -6.56 6.10
N ILE A 394 -22.27 -6.10 6.63
CA ILE A 394 -23.59 -6.24 5.97
C ILE A 394 -23.61 -5.52 4.61
N ALA A 395 -22.98 -4.35 4.50
CA ALA A 395 -22.90 -3.63 3.22
C ALA A 395 -22.11 -4.45 2.21
N PHE A 396 -20.97 -5.01 2.63
CA PHE A 396 -20.18 -5.91 1.80
C PHE A 396 -21.02 -7.07 1.31
N GLU A 397 -21.59 -7.87 2.21
CA GLU A 397 -22.31 -9.09 1.85
C GLU A 397 -23.52 -8.81 0.94
N LYS A 398 -24.28 -7.75 1.22
CA LYS A 398 -25.46 -7.40 0.42
C LYS A 398 -25.10 -6.90 -0.99
N ILE A 399 -24.03 -6.11 -1.12
CA ILE A 399 -23.65 -5.51 -2.41
C ILE A 399 -22.89 -6.51 -3.28
N THR A 400 -21.97 -7.28 -2.69
CA THR A 400 -21.15 -8.24 -3.43
C THR A 400 -21.85 -9.58 -3.63
N GLY A 401 -22.78 -9.94 -2.73
CA GLY A 401 -23.38 -11.28 -2.67
C GLY A 401 -22.45 -12.34 -2.06
N GLU A 402 -21.24 -11.95 -1.63
CA GLU A 402 -20.29 -12.86 -1.00
C GLU A 402 -20.49 -12.89 0.51
N LYS A 403 -20.38 -14.08 1.11
CA LYS A 403 -20.29 -14.16 2.57
C LYS A 403 -18.96 -13.60 3.07
N PHE A 404 -19.01 -12.84 4.15
CA PHE A 404 -17.81 -12.30 4.76
C PHE A 404 -17.06 -13.37 5.56
N ARG A 405 -17.81 -14.30 6.19
CA ARG A 405 -17.31 -15.44 6.95
C ARG A 405 -18.08 -16.72 6.60
#